data_AF-E0N6H9-F1
#
_entry.id   AF-E0N6H9-F1
#
_cell.length_a   1.000
_cell.length_b   1.000
_cell.length_c   1.000
_cell.angle_alpha   90.00
_cell.angle_beta   90.00
_cell.angle_gamma   90.00
#
_symmetry.space_group_name_H-M   'P 1'
#
loop_
_entity.id
_entity.type
_entity.pdbx_description
1 polymer ?
#
loop_
_entity_poly.entity_id
_entity_poly.type
_entity_poly.pdbx_seq_one_letter_code
_entity_poly.pdbx_strand_id
1 'polypeptide(L)'
;MSLAAEVWQTLSAINVNDKVEYKNRLAYLSWAWAWQKLMEHYPESTYTIHDEKTFTDHTMEVGVTVTVKKDGQEISRYMWLPVIDHKNNAIKNPDAFAINKNKMRCLVKCLAMFGLGVYIYAGEDIPEAEKSPPFNMAAYEKSAAEAETMEKLKELFAEAWSNTGGEQRARAQDIYNNRKADFEAAEKETQNAE
;
A
#
# COMPACT_ATOMS: atom_id res chain seq x y z
N MET A 1 -20.02 6.41 -6.44
CA MET A 1 -18.74 6.58 -5.74
C MET A 1 -18.30 8.03 -5.92
N SER A 2 -17.75 8.71 -4.91
CA SER A 2 -17.23 10.07 -5.08
C SER A 2 -15.89 10.05 -5.83
N LEU A 3 -15.52 11.13 -6.54
CA LEU A 3 -14.20 11.24 -7.17
C LEU A 3 -13.06 11.00 -6.16
N ALA A 4 -13.19 11.52 -4.94
CA ALA A 4 -12.21 11.29 -3.87
C ALA A 4 -12.00 9.81 -3.55
N ALA A 5 -13.07 9.02 -3.48
CA ALA A 5 -12.99 7.58 -3.21
C ALA A 5 -12.41 6.81 -4.40
N GLU A 6 -12.82 7.17 -5.62
CA GLU A 6 -12.31 6.54 -6.86
C GLU A 6 -10.80 6.78 -7.03
N VAL A 7 -10.35 8.04 -6.87
CA VAL A 7 -8.93 8.43 -6.99
C VAL A 7 -8.10 7.69 -5.96
N TRP A 8 -8.57 7.63 -4.71
CA TRP A 8 -7.88 6.90 -3.67
C TRP A 8 -7.75 5.42 -4.02
N GLN A 9 -8.87 4.73 -4.31
CA GLN A 9 -8.88 3.31 -4.62
C GLN A 9 -7.96 2.97 -5.81
N THR A 10 -7.98 3.80 -6.84
CA THR A 10 -7.18 3.60 -8.06
C THR A 10 -5.69 3.75 -7.76
N LEU A 11 -5.28 4.85 -7.13
CA LEU A 11 -3.86 5.16 -6.95
C LEU A 11 -3.24 4.38 -5.79
N SER A 12 -4.00 4.09 -4.72
CA SER A 12 -3.49 3.31 -3.57
C SER A 12 -3.21 1.85 -3.90
N ALA A 13 -3.81 1.33 -4.98
CA ALA A 13 -3.58 -0.05 -5.44
C ALA A 13 -2.32 -0.20 -6.30
N ILE A 14 -1.69 0.90 -6.73
CA ILE A 14 -0.52 0.86 -7.60
C ILE A 14 0.71 0.49 -6.77
N ASN A 15 1.29 -0.67 -7.07
CA ASN A 15 2.60 -1.06 -6.57
C ASN A 15 3.69 -0.24 -7.28
N VAL A 16 4.54 0.43 -6.50
CA VAL A 16 5.61 1.29 -6.99
C VAL A 16 7.00 0.71 -6.75
N ASN A 17 7.13 -0.50 -6.22
CA ASN A 17 8.40 -1.06 -5.73
C ASN A 17 9.49 -1.10 -6.81
N ASP A 18 9.13 -1.40 -8.07
CA ASP A 18 10.07 -1.43 -9.20
C ASP A 18 10.48 -0.02 -9.68
N LYS A 19 9.89 1.03 -9.12
CA LYS A 19 10.16 2.45 -9.41
C LYS A 19 10.76 3.21 -8.24
N VAL A 20 10.90 2.56 -7.08
CA VAL A 20 11.54 3.13 -5.91
C VAL A 20 13.05 2.94 -6.03
N GLU A 21 13.77 4.07 -6.00
CA GLU A 21 15.22 4.09 -5.87
C GLU A 21 15.60 4.32 -4.42
N TYR A 22 16.54 3.53 -3.88
CA TYR A 22 17.08 3.75 -2.54
C TYR A 22 18.40 4.53 -2.61
N LYS A 23 18.44 5.70 -1.95
CA LYS A 23 19.67 6.50 -1.82
C LYS A 23 19.86 6.88 -0.35
N ASN A 24 21.02 6.54 0.22
CA ASN A 24 21.33 6.80 1.64
C ASN A 24 20.21 6.35 2.61
N ARG A 25 19.63 5.16 2.39
CA ARG A 25 18.52 4.57 3.17
C ARG A 25 17.17 5.30 3.05
N LEU A 26 17.05 6.27 2.14
CA LEU A 26 15.78 6.93 1.84
C LEU A 26 15.22 6.37 0.54
N ALA A 27 13.92 6.09 0.52
CA ALA A 27 13.17 5.71 -0.66
C ALA A 27 12.83 6.96 -1.49
N TYR A 28 13.07 6.88 -2.80
CA TYR A 28 12.77 7.93 -3.76
C TYR A 28 11.92 7.39 -4.89
N LEU A 29 10.73 7.96 -5.08
CA LEU A 29 9.93 7.75 -6.27
C LEU A 29 10.20 8.87 -7.27
N SER A 30 10.44 8.50 -8.54
CA SER A 30 10.64 9.46 -9.62
C SER A 30 9.40 10.35 -9.79
N TRP A 31 9.58 11.68 -9.70
CA TRP A 31 8.48 12.63 -9.85
C TRP A 31 7.83 12.56 -11.23
N ALA A 32 8.63 12.35 -12.28
CA ALA A 32 8.14 12.25 -13.65
C ALA A 32 7.29 11.01 -13.84
N TRP A 33 7.75 9.87 -13.29
CA TRP A 33 6.98 8.63 -13.34
C TRP A 33 5.70 8.74 -12.51
N ALA A 34 5.76 9.31 -11.31
CA ALA A 34 4.59 9.47 -10.45
C ALA A 34 3.53 10.38 -11.11
N TRP A 35 3.97 11.49 -11.72
CA TRP A 35 3.07 12.37 -12.47
C TRP A 35 2.48 11.68 -13.70
N GLN A 36 3.30 10.96 -14.47
CA GLN A 36 2.81 10.17 -15.61
C GLN A 36 1.75 9.17 -15.17
N LYS A 37 1.96 8.45 -14.06
CA LYS A 37 0.96 7.50 -13.56
C LYS A 37 -0.34 8.15 -13.15
N LEU A 38 -0.32 9.33 -12.54
CA LEU A 38 -1.55 10.09 -12.32
C LEU A 38 -2.24 10.39 -13.66
N MET A 39 -1.49 10.86 -14.66
CA MET A 39 -2.01 11.24 -15.99
C MET A 39 -2.62 10.06 -16.76
N GLU A 40 -2.09 8.85 -16.60
CA GLU A 40 -2.66 7.65 -17.22
C GLU A 40 -4.10 7.36 -16.74
N HIS A 41 -4.44 7.76 -15.51
CA HIS A 41 -5.79 7.59 -14.94
C HIS A 41 -6.63 8.87 -14.99
N TYR A 42 -6.01 10.03 -14.82
CA TYR A 42 -6.67 11.32 -14.64
C TYR A 42 -5.97 12.41 -15.48
N PRO A 43 -6.03 12.35 -16.83
CA PRO A 43 -5.22 13.18 -17.73
C PRO A 43 -5.53 14.68 -17.69
N GLU A 44 -6.68 15.07 -17.14
CA GLU A 44 -7.08 16.48 -16.97
C GLU A 44 -6.50 17.12 -15.69
N SER A 45 -5.79 16.34 -14.87
CA SER A 45 -5.25 16.82 -13.59
C SER A 45 -4.15 17.85 -13.78
N THR A 46 -4.03 18.76 -12.83
CA THR A 46 -3.05 19.85 -12.84
C THR A 46 -2.32 19.93 -11.51
N TYR A 47 -1.18 20.62 -11.48
CA TYR A 47 -0.54 21.01 -10.23
C TYR A 47 -0.09 22.47 -10.28
N THR A 48 -0.07 23.10 -9.11
CA THR A 48 0.44 24.45 -8.88
C THR A 48 1.58 24.38 -7.90
N ILE A 49 2.74 24.92 -8.28
CA ILE A 49 3.84 25.18 -7.37
C ILE A 49 3.61 26.58 -6.80
N HIS A 50 3.56 26.68 -5.47
CA HIS A 50 3.36 27.95 -4.77
C HIS A 50 4.69 28.64 -4.51
N ASP A 51 4.60 29.94 -4.21
CA ASP A 51 5.73 30.75 -3.78
C ASP A 51 6.40 30.15 -2.54
N GLU A 52 7.72 30.26 -2.48
CA GLU A 52 8.46 29.77 -1.32
C GLU A 52 8.25 30.67 -0.11
N LYS A 53 8.07 30.04 1.05
CA LYS A 53 8.04 30.73 2.33
C LYS A 53 9.43 30.74 2.92
N THR A 54 9.97 31.93 3.20
CA THR A 54 11.25 32.09 3.93
C THR A 54 10.97 32.35 5.40
N PHE A 55 11.61 31.60 6.30
CA PHE A 55 11.52 31.77 7.75
C PHE A 55 12.58 32.76 8.25
N THR A 56 12.43 33.21 9.50
CA THR A 56 13.32 34.20 10.14
C THR A 56 14.76 33.73 10.30
N ASP A 57 15.00 32.41 10.30
CA ASP A 57 16.34 31.81 10.39
C ASP A 57 16.99 31.55 9.01
N HIS A 58 16.38 32.10 7.96
CA HIS A 58 16.74 31.95 6.55
C HIS A 58 16.57 30.54 5.98
N THR A 59 15.87 29.64 6.68
CA THR A 59 15.39 28.40 6.07
C THR A 59 14.15 28.67 5.22
N MET A 60 13.80 27.75 4.33
CA MET A 60 12.68 27.90 3.39
C MET A 60 11.74 26.70 3.41
N GLU A 61 10.50 26.92 2.99
CA GLU A 61 9.48 25.90 2.72
C GLU A 61 8.93 26.09 1.31
N VAL A 62 8.63 24.97 0.65
CA VAL A 62 7.98 24.92 -0.67
C VAL A 62 6.59 24.34 -0.51
N GLY A 63 5.63 24.81 -1.32
CA GLY A 63 4.25 24.31 -1.34
C GLY A 63 3.82 23.84 -2.73
N VAL A 64 3.02 22.79 -2.78
CA VAL A 64 2.41 22.28 -4.02
C VAL A 64 0.94 21.93 -3.77
N THR A 65 0.06 22.38 -4.66
CA THR A 65 -1.31 21.86 -4.76
C THR A 65 -1.41 20.97 -5.99
N VAL A 66 -1.95 19.77 -5.83
CA VAL A 66 -2.37 18.92 -6.95
C VAL A 66 -3.90 18.91 -6.99
N THR A 67 -4.45 19.08 -8.19
CA THR A 67 -5.88 19.03 -8.48
C THR A 67 -6.14 17.88 -9.45
N VAL A 68 -6.84 16.85 -8.98
CA VAL A 68 -7.26 15.71 -9.79
C VAL A 68 -8.64 15.99 -10.37
N LYS A 69 -8.79 15.78 -11.68
CA LYS A 69 -10.02 16.09 -12.43
C LYS A 69 -10.49 14.89 -13.23
N LYS A 70 -11.81 14.71 -13.28
CA LYS A 70 -12.48 13.70 -14.10
C LYS A 70 -13.96 14.06 -14.27
N ASP A 71 -14.48 13.98 -15.49
CA ASP A 71 -15.92 14.14 -15.80
C ASP A 71 -16.54 15.41 -15.20
N GLY A 72 -15.82 16.53 -15.25
CA GLY A 72 -16.26 17.82 -14.70
C GLY A 72 -16.24 17.92 -13.17
N GLN A 73 -15.76 16.89 -12.46
CA GLN A 73 -15.50 16.91 -11.03
C GLN A 73 -14.01 17.19 -10.75
N GLU A 74 -13.73 17.81 -9.61
CA GLU A 74 -12.35 18.04 -9.16
C GLU A 74 -12.19 17.85 -7.66
N ILE A 75 -10.99 17.41 -7.27
CA ILE A 75 -10.54 17.34 -5.88
C ILE A 75 -9.12 17.91 -5.80
N SER A 76 -8.84 18.71 -4.79
CA SER A 76 -7.52 19.31 -4.58
C SER A 76 -6.94 18.94 -3.23
N ARG A 77 -5.64 18.70 -3.19
CA ARG A 77 -4.88 18.53 -1.93
C ARG A 77 -3.64 19.41 -1.98
N TYR A 78 -3.29 19.98 -0.85
CA TYR A 78 -2.09 20.79 -0.65
C TYR A 78 -1.07 20.00 0.16
N MET A 79 0.20 20.09 -0.21
CA MET A 79 1.32 19.71 0.63
C MET A 79 2.41 20.77 0.64
N TRP A 80 3.21 20.73 1.68
CA TRP A 80 4.37 21.57 1.92
C TRP A 80 5.57 20.71 2.34
N LEU A 81 6.77 21.24 2.15
CA LEU A 81 8.01 20.60 2.57
C LEU A 81 9.06 21.66 2.93
N PRO A 82 9.78 21.54 4.06
CA PRO A 82 10.97 22.35 4.29
C PRO A 82 12.03 22.03 3.22
N VAL A 83 12.79 23.04 2.80
CA VAL A 83 13.93 22.85 1.91
C VAL A 83 15.07 22.23 2.71
N ILE A 84 15.29 20.94 2.48
CA ILE A 84 16.24 20.11 3.24
C ILE A 84 17.35 19.53 2.37
N ASP A 85 18.46 19.17 3.01
CA ASP A 85 19.56 18.42 2.42
C ASP A 85 19.30 16.90 2.40
N HIS A 86 20.27 16.12 1.91
CA HIS A 86 20.19 14.66 1.84
C HIS A 86 20.24 13.95 3.21
N LYS A 87 20.51 14.69 4.28
CA LYS A 87 20.53 14.22 5.67
C LYS A 87 19.27 14.70 6.44
N ASN A 88 18.29 15.27 5.74
CA ASN A 88 17.08 15.86 6.29
C ASN A 88 17.32 17.08 7.20
N ASN A 89 18.42 17.81 7.03
CA ASN A 89 18.64 19.08 7.71
C ASN A 89 18.07 20.24 6.89
N ALA A 90 17.43 21.20 7.56
CA ALA A 90 16.98 22.44 6.92
C ALA A 90 18.18 23.24 6.36
N ILE A 91 18.07 23.68 5.12
CA ILE A 91 19.10 24.48 4.45
C ILE A 91 18.81 25.96 4.67
N LYS A 92 19.78 26.69 5.19
CA LYS A 92 19.74 28.16 5.26
C LYS A 92 20.19 28.76 3.93
N ASN A 93 19.48 29.77 3.44
CA ASN A 93 19.73 30.42 2.15
C ASN A 93 19.93 29.41 1.00
N PRO A 94 18.97 28.50 0.76
CA PRO A 94 19.13 27.45 -0.24
C PRO A 94 19.27 28.02 -1.65
N ASP A 95 20.08 27.36 -2.47
CA ASP A 95 20.17 27.69 -3.89
C ASP A 95 18.94 27.20 -4.68
N ALA A 96 18.83 27.64 -5.93
CA ALA A 96 17.72 27.28 -6.81
C ALA A 96 17.62 25.76 -7.06
N PHE A 97 18.72 25.02 -7.03
CA PHE A 97 18.71 23.57 -7.23
C PHE A 97 18.13 22.85 -6.01
N ALA A 98 18.47 23.28 -4.80
CA ALA A 98 17.91 22.77 -3.55
C ALA A 98 16.41 23.03 -3.48
N ILE A 99 15.97 24.24 -3.86
CA ILE A 99 14.56 24.60 -3.94
C ILE A 99 13.83 23.70 -4.96
N ASN A 100 14.34 23.60 -6.19
CA ASN A 100 13.71 22.79 -7.25
C ASN A 100 13.60 21.30 -6.89
N LYS A 101 14.65 20.72 -6.29
CA LYS A 101 14.60 19.32 -5.80
C LYS A 101 13.52 19.14 -4.75
N ASN A 102 13.40 20.06 -3.80
CA ASN A 102 12.38 19.99 -2.76
C ASN A 102 10.96 20.24 -3.30
N LYS A 103 10.77 21.11 -4.30
CA LYS A 103 9.49 21.27 -5.01
C LYS A 103 9.02 19.95 -5.62
N MET A 104 9.90 19.24 -6.32
CA MET A 104 9.55 17.94 -6.93
C MET A 104 9.29 16.85 -5.87
N ARG A 105 10.03 16.85 -4.76
CA ARG A 105 9.74 15.98 -3.60
C ARG A 105 8.36 16.29 -3.00
N CYS A 106 8.02 17.57 -2.90
CA CYS A 106 6.72 18.03 -2.41
C CYS A 106 5.59 17.59 -3.34
N LEU A 107 5.79 17.66 -4.67
CA LEU A 107 4.85 17.14 -5.66
C LEU A 107 4.56 15.64 -5.43
N VAL A 108 5.59 14.80 -5.35
CA VAL A 108 5.42 13.35 -5.12
C VAL A 108 4.71 13.07 -3.79
N LYS A 109 5.06 13.79 -2.72
CA LYS A 109 4.33 13.67 -1.44
C LYS A 109 2.87 14.07 -1.57
N CYS A 110 2.57 15.11 -2.35
CA CYS A 110 1.20 15.52 -2.63
C CYS A 110 0.44 14.41 -3.39
N LEU A 111 1.06 13.75 -4.36
CA LEU A 111 0.49 12.59 -5.06
C LEU A 111 0.23 11.41 -4.12
N ALA A 112 1.12 11.16 -3.15
CA ALA A 112 0.89 10.16 -2.11
C ALA A 112 -0.32 10.47 -1.24
N MET A 113 -0.67 11.75 -1.05
CA MET A 113 -1.93 12.11 -0.40
C MET A 113 -3.14 11.64 -1.20
N PHE A 114 -3.04 11.38 -2.50
CA PHE A 114 -4.11 10.77 -3.30
C PHE A 114 -4.04 9.23 -3.33
N GLY A 115 -3.08 8.61 -2.64
CA GLY A 115 -2.92 7.16 -2.51
C GLY A 115 -1.67 6.61 -3.19
N LEU A 116 -1.12 7.31 -4.20
CA LEU A 116 -0.02 6.80 -5.01
C LEU A 116 1.24 6.54 -4.17
N GLY A 117 1.60 5.27 -4.00
CA GLY A 117 2.79 4.87 -3.24
C GLY A 117 2.77 5.29 -1.78
N VAL A 118 1.60 5.55 -1.18
CA VAL A 118 1.51 6.01 0.23
C VAL A 118 2.11 4.99 1.22
N TYR A 119 2.02 3.70 0.89
CA TYR A 119 2.50 2.59 1.73
C TYR A 119 4.01 2.65 2.01
N ILE A 120 4.83 3.14 1.06
CA ILE A 120 6.29 3.29 1.27
C ILE A 120 6.60 4.39 2.29
N TYR A 121 5.70 5.37 2.45
CA TYR A 121 5.82 6.42 3.46
C TYR A 121 5.30 5.96 4.83
N ALA A 122 4.41 4.97 4.87
CA ALA A 122 3.92 4.32 6.08
C ALA A 122 4.90 3.26 6.63
N GLY A 123 5.94 2.89 5.85
CA GLY A 123 6.91 1.86 6.23
C GLY A 123 6.43 0.44 5.91
N GLU A 124 5.52 0.29 4.96
CA GLU A 124 5.00 -1.00 4.49
C GLU A 124 5.69 -1.45 3.20
N ASP A 125 5.74 -2.76 2.95
CA ASP A 125 6.44 -3.35 1.80
C ASP A 125 5.59 -3.43 0.51
N ILE A 126 4.26 -3.51 0.65
CA ILE A 126 3.30 -3.64 -0.47
C ILE A 126 2.07 -2.77 -0.24
N PRO A 127 1.33 -2.38 -1.30
CA PRO A 127 0.04 -1.72 -1.17
C PRO A 127 -0.94 -2.51 -0.30
N GLU A 128 -1.84 -1.80 0.41
CA GLU A 128 -2.92 -2.43 1.19
C GLU A 128 -3.78 -3.36 0.33
N ALA A 129 -4.02 -3.00 -0.93
CA ALA A 129 -4.80 -3.80 -1.88
C ALA A 129 -4.13 -5.15 -2.24
N GLU A 130 -2.81 -5.28 -2.03
CA GLU A 130 -2.06 -6.53 -2.25
C GLU A 130 -1.90 -7.34 -0.96
N LYS A 131 -2.25 -6.80 0.21
CA LYS A 131 -2.24 -7.58 1.45
C LYS A 131 -3.37 -8.59 1.40
N SER A 132 -3.05 -9.85 1.68
CA SER A 132 -4.07 -10.85 1.96
C SER A 132 -4.99 -10.32 3.06
N PRO A 133 -6.33 -10.46 2.95
CA PRO A 133 -7.22 -10.08 4.02
C PRO A 133 -6.78 -10.77 5.31
N PRO A 134 -6.91 -10.10 6.48
CA PRO A 134 -6.55 -10.70 7.75
C PRO A 134 -7.24 -12.05 7.87
N PHE A 135 -6.45 -13.08 8.19
CA PHE A 135 -6.92 -14.45 8.22
C PHE A 135 -8.17 -14.55 9.12
N ASN A 136 -9.28 -14.96 8.51
CA ASN A 136 -10.53 -15.11 9.22
C ASN A 136 -10.67 -16.55 9.72
N MET A 137 -10.38 -16.75 11.00
CA MET A 137 -10.47 -18.05 11.65
C MET A 137 -11.85 -18.70 11.52
N ALA A 138 -12.94 -17.92 11.61
CA ALA A 138 -14.29 -18.45 11.50
C ALA A 138 -14.61 -18.92 10.07
N ALA A 139 -14.11 -18.20 9.05
CA ALA A 139 -14.26 -18.61 7.65
C ALA A 139 -13.45 -19.87 7.34
N TYR A 140 -12.23 -19.99 7.90
CA TYR A 140 -11.42 -21.19 7.79
C TYR A 140 -12.09 -22.39 8.46
N GLU A 141 -12.59 -22.24 9.68
CA GLU A 141 -13.28 -23.31 10.42
C GLU A 141 -14.47 -23.86 9.63
N LYS A 142 -15.29 -22.96 9.06
CA LYS A 142 -16.40 -23.34 8.18
C LYS A 142 -15.90 -24.07 6.93
N SER A 143 -14.91 -23.53 6.24
CA SER A 143 -14.39 -24.11 4.98
C SER A 143 -13.71 -25.46 5.21
N ALA A 144 -13.02 -25.64 6.34
CA ALA A 144 -12.41 -26.90 6.72
C ALA A 144 -13.48 -27.96 7.05
N ALA A 145 -14.55 -27.59 7.75
CA ALA A 145 -15.68 -28.49 8.02
C ALA A 145 -16.41 -28.91 6.73
N GLU A 146 -16.57 -27.98 5.78
CA GLU A 146 -17.21 -28.21 4.47
C GLU A 146 -16.28 -28.85 3.43
N ALA A 147 -15.00 -29.07 3.73
CA ALA A 147 -14.07 -29.70 2.81
C ALA A 147 -14.56 -31.11 2.44
N GLU A 148 -14.69 -31.37 1.14
CA GLU A 148 -15.15 -32.66 0.60
C GLU A 148 -14.00 -33.65 0.36
N THR A 149 -12.76 -33.15 0.25
CA THR A 149 -11.58 -33.99 0.00
C THR A 149 -10.41 -33.65 0.92
N MET A 150 -9.53 -34.63 1.12
CA MET A 150 -8.28 -34.46 1.87
C MET A 150 -7.36 -33.43 1.21
N GLU A 151 -7.31 -33.40 -0.13
CA GLU A 151 -6.56 -32.40 -0.90
C GLU A 151 -7.06 -30.99 -0.60
N LYS A 152 -8.38 -30.79 -0.62
CA LYS A 152 -8.96 -29.47 -0.35
C LYS A 152 -8.70 -29.02 1.09
N LEU A 153 -8.78 -29.95 2.05
CA LEU A 153 -8.43 -29.68 3.44
C LEU A 153 -6.96 -29.27 3.60
N LYS A 154 -6.03 -29.95 2.91
CA LYS A 154 -4.59 -29.61 2.92
C LYS A 154 -4.32 -28.23 2.32
N GLU A 155 -4.99 -27.87 1.22
CA GLU A 155 -4.88 -26.53 0.62
C GLU A 155 -5.31 -25.44 1.60
N LEU A 156 -6.50 -25.59 2.18
CA LEU A 156 -7.04 -24.64 3.17
C LEU A 156 -6.11 -24.51 4.39
N PHE A 157 -5.55 -25.62 4.86
CA PHE A 157 -4.60 -25.60 5.97
C PHE A 157 -3.27 -24.94 5.61
N ALA A 158 -2.74 -25.16 4.39
CA ALA A 158 -1.51 -24.51 3.94
C ALA A 158 -1.67 -22.98 3.87
N GLU A 159 -2.81 -22.51 3.37
CA GLU A 159 -3.18 -21.09 3.38
C GLU A 159 -3.29 -20.57 4.82
N ALA A 160 -4.00 -21.27 5.70
CA ALA A 160 -4.13 -20.90 7.11
C ALA A 160 -2.77 -20.84 7.82
N TRP A 161 -1.89 -21.81 7.58
CA TRP A 161 -0.57 -21.89 8.19
C TRP A 161 0.32 -20.70 7.80
N SER A 162 0.25 -20.29 6.53
CA SER A 162 1.03 -19.17 5.99
C SER A 162 0.55 -17.82 6.52
N ASN A 163 -0.73 -17.69 6.86
CA ASN A 163 -1.36 -16.43 7.27
C ASN A 163 -1.66 -16.34 8.78
N THR A 164 -1.24 -17.31 9.59
CA THR A 164 -1.44 -17.31 11.06
C THR A 164 -0.14 -17.54 11.83
N GLY A 165 -0.12 -17.08 13.09
CA GLY A 165 0.93 -17.34 14.07
C GLY A 165 0.37 -17.51 15.48
N GLY A 166 1.21 -17.95 16.43
CA GLY A 166 0.84 -18.06 17.84
C GLY A 166 -0.43 -18.90 18.09
N GLU A 167 -1.34 -18.38 18.91
CA GLU A 167 -2.60 -19.03 19.29
C GLU A 167 -3.50 -19.34 18.07
N GLN A 168 -3.53 -18.47 17.07
CA GLN A 168 -4.29 -18.70 15.85
C GLN A 168 -3.74 -19.89 15.05
N ARG A 169 -2.42 -20.06 14.99
CA ARG A 169 -1.82 -21.21 14.31
C ARG A 169 -2.15 -22.53 15.02
N ALA A 170 -2.10 -22.54 16.35
CA ALA A 170 -2.47 -23.71 17.14
C ALA A 170 -3.93 -24.12 16.87
N ARG A 171 -4.86 -23.17 16.93
CA ARG A 171 -6.28 -23.43 16.62
C ARG A 171 -6.49 -23.91 15.18
N ALA A 172 -5.80 -23.32 14.20
CA ALA A 172 -5.91 -23.76 12.81
C ALA A 172 -5.44 -25.21 12.61
N GLN A 173 -4.38 -25.59 13.33
CA GLN A 173 -3.83 -26.95 13.36
C GLN A 173 -4.79 -27.94 14.03
N ASP A 174 -5.44 -27.55 15.13
CA ASP A 174 -6.43 -28.41 15.81
C ASP A 174 -7.63 -28.71 14.91
N ILE A 175 -8.18 -27.68 14.24
CA ILE A 175 -9.27 -27.84 13.27
C ILE A 175 -8.87 -28.79 12.13
N TYR A 176 -7.67 -28.61 11.57
CA TYR A 176 -7.14 -29.48 10.52
C TYR A 176 -7.02 -30.93 10.99
N ASN A 177 -6.41 -31.15 12.16
CA ASN A 177 -6.20 -32.49 12.70
C ASN A 177 -7.53 -33.21 12.97
N ASN A 178 -8.52 -32.51 13.54
CA ASN A 178 -9.84 -33.08 13.79
C ASN A 178 -10.52 -33.51 12.48
N ARG A 179 -10.58 -32.62 11.49
CA ARG A 179 -11.21 -32.95 10.20
C ARG A 179 -10.46 -34.04 9.43
N LYS A 180 -9.13 -34.03 9.50
CA LYS A 180 -8.29 -35.08 8.92
C LYS A 180 -8.61 -36.45 9.53
N ALA A 181 -8.82 -36.52 10.84
CA ALA A 181 -9.20 -37.77 11.51
C ALA A 181 -10.55 -38.31 11.01
N ASP A 182 -11.54 -37.43 10.73
CA ASP A 182 -12.83 -37.83 10.15
C ASP A 182 -12.64 -38.52 8.79
N PHE A 183 -11.79 -37.95 7.92
CA PHE A 183 -11.48 -38.55 6.62
C PHE A 183 -10.79 -39.91 6.77
N GLU A 184 -9.79 -40.02 7.65
CA GLU A 184 -9.07 -41.27 7.89
C GLU A 184 -9.99 -42.36 8.50
N ALA A 185 -10.98 -41.97 9.30
CA ALA A 185 -11.98 -42.88 9.84
C ALA A 185 -12.93 -43.39 8.75
N ALA A 186 -13.43 -42.50 7.89
CA ALA A 186 -14.31 -42.85 6.78
C ALA A 186 -13.64 -43.81 5.77
N GLU A 187 -12.35 -43.62 5.47
CA GLU A 187 -11.59 -44.53 4.61
C GLU A 187 -11.48 -45.94 5.21
N LYS A 188 -11.24 -46.04 6.52
CA LYS A 188 -11.14 -47.34 7.21
C LYS A 188 -12.46 -48.09 7.29
N GLU A 189 -13.58 -47.37 7.46
CA GLU A 189 -14.92 -47.99 7.44
C GLU A 189 -15.25 -48.54 6.05
N THR A 190 -14.87 -47.82 5.00
CA THR A 190 -15.08 -48.25 3.61
C THR A 190 -14.24 -49.49 3.28
N GLN A 191 -13.00 -49.58 3.77
CA GLN A 191 -12.10 -50.73 3.56
C GLN A 191 -12.49 -51.99 4.34
N ASN A 192 -13.18 -51.86 5.48
CA ASN A 192 -13.63 -53.00 6.29
C ASN A 192 -15.02 -53.54 5.89
N ALA A 193 -15.71 -52.85 4.98
CA ALA A 193 -17.03 -53.23 4.46
C ALA A 193 -16.95 -54.04 3.14
N GLU A 194 -15.76 -54.16 2.55
CA GLU A 194 -15.42 -55.03 1.41
C GLU A 194 -14.83 -56.38 1.88
#